data_AF-A0A527G0M1-F1
#
_entry.id   AF-A0A527G0M1-F1
#
_cell.length_a   1.000
_cell.length_b   1.000
_cell.length_c   1.000
_cell.angle_alpha   90.00
_cell.angle_beta   90.00
_cell.angle_gamma   90.00
#
_symmetry.space_group_name_H-M   'P 1'
#
loop_
_entity.id
_entity.type
_entity.pdbx_description
1 polymer ?
#
loop_
_entity_poly.entity_id
_entity_poly.type
_entity_poly.pdbx_seq_one_letter_code
_entity_poly.pdbx_strand_id
1 'polypeptide(L)'
;TIGFETWRPVVYAYVLWGVAIGVGQVLTRGEDGQRALFLLPALLFTIAMVIFPTLFGFYIALTDWNLSSFSGRKFNGLDNFWQMLADPYYRNALFN
;
A
#
# COMPACT_ATOMS: atom_id res chain seq x y z
N THR A 1 -21.86 1.27 -9.87
CA THR A 1 -20.52 0.85 -9.37
C THR A 1 -20.02 1.93 -8.45
N ILE A 2 -19.59 1.59 -7.23
CA ILE A 2 -18.96 2.56 -6.32
C ILE A 2 -17.48 2.61 -6.71
N GLY A 3 -17.01 3.74 -7.26
CA GLY A 3 -15.61 3.93 -7.64
C GLY A 3 -15.40 4.75 -8.92
N PHE A 4 -14.14 5.04 -9.24
CA PHE A 4 -13.76 5.71 -10.49
C PHE A 4 -13.52 4.69 -11.61
N GLU A 5 -13.84 5.04 -12.86
CA GLU A 5 -13.59 4.20 -14.03
C GLU A 5 -12.10 4.02 -14.33
N THR A 6 -11.26 4.97 -13.92
CA THR A 6 -9.81 4.94 -14.11
C THR A 6 -9.08 5.39 -12.85
N TRP A 7 -7.78 5.14 -12.76
CA TRP A 7 -6.94 5.57 -11.64
C TRP A 7 -6.63 7.07 -11.64
N ARG A 8 -6.85 7.77 -12.77
CA ARG A 8 -6.44 9.16 -12.97
C ARG A 8 -7.00 10.12 -11.92
N PRO A 9 -8.30 10.07 -11.54
CA PRO A 9 -8.84 10.95 -10.52
C PRO A 9 -8.14 10.80 -9.16
N VAL A 10 -7.73 9.57 -8.79
CA VAL A 10 -7.01 9.30 -7.56
C VAL A 10 -5.64 9.96 -7.57
N VAL A 11 -4.92 9.87 -8.69
CA VAL A 11 -3.60 10.53 -8.83
C VAL A 11 -3.73 12.05 -8.80
N TYR A 12 -4.71 12.62 -9.48
CA TYR A 12 -4.94 14.07 -9.43
C TYR A 12 -5.26 14.55 -8.00
N ALA A 13 -6.14 13.83 -7.29
CA ALA A 13 -6.44 14.14 -5.90
C ALA A 13 -5.20 14.02 -4.99
N TYR A 14 -4.38 12.98 -5.19
CA TYR A 14 -3.17 12.76 -4.40
C TYR A 14 -2.13 13.85 -4.61
N VAL A 15 -1.88 14.25 -5.86
CA VAL A 15 -0.96 15.35 -6.18
C VAL A 15 -1.47 16.67 -5.62
N LEU A 16 -2.76 16.97 -5.82
CA LEU A 16 -3.38 18.19 -5.28
C LEU A 16 -3.22 18.25 -3.75
N TRP A 17 -3.49 17.14 -3.07
CA TRP A 17 -3.34 17.04 -1.62
C TRP A 17 -1.89 17.19 -1.18
N GLY A 18 -0.94 16.56 -1.87
CA GLY A 18 0.49 16.70 -1.58
C GLY A 18 0.99 18.16 -1.72
N VAL A 19 0.53 18.86 -2.77
CA VAL A 19 0.82 20.29 -2.96
C VAL A 19 0.18 21.12 -1.84
N ALA A 20 -1.08 20.86 -1.49
CA ALA A 20 -1.76 21.58 -0.42
C ALA A 20 -1.04 21.41 0.94
N ILE A 21 -0.56 20.20 1.25
CA ILE A 21 0.27 19.97 2.44
C ILE A 21 1.56 20.78 2.36
N GLY A 22 2.27 20.71 1.22
CA GLY A 22 3.52 21.43 1.04
C GLY A 22 3.37 22.94 1.26
N VAL A 23 2.35 23.53 0.65
CA VAL A 23 2.00 24.94 0.85
C VAL A 23 1.66 25.21 2.33
N GLY A 24 0.87 24.35 2.96
CA GLY A 24 0.53 24.45 4.37
C GLY A 24 1.75 24.42 5.28
N GLN A 25 2.75 23.56 5.01
CA GLN A 25 4.00 23.51 5.77
C GLN A 25 4.75 24.85 5.70
N VAL A 26 4.90 25.43 4.51
CA VAL A 26 5.59 26.71 4.32
C VAL A 26 4.85 27.85 5.01
N LEU A 27 3.54 27.94 4.83
CA LEU A 27 2.74 29.03 5.41
C LEU A 27 2.71 28.99 6.94
N THR A 28 2.73 27.80 7.54
CA THR A 28 2.61 27.64 9.00
C THR A 28 3.96 27.59 9.73
N ARG A 29 5.03 27.11 9.07
CA ARG A 29 6.33 26.83 9.71
C ARG A 29 7.50 27.62 9.10
N GLY A 30 7.28 28.45 8.08
CA GLY A 30 8.32 29.28 7.48
C GLY A 30 9.52 28.46 6.95
N GLU A 31 10.73 28.74 7.43
CA GLU A 31 11.97 28.07 7.03
C GLU A 31 11.95 26.56 7.29
N ASP A 32 11.39 26.12 8.42
CA ASP A 32 11.28 24.68 8.71
C ASP A 32 10.28 23.99 7.77
N GLY A 33 9.26 24.70 7.31
CA GLY A 33 8.34 24.24 6.27
C GLY A 33 9.05 24.05 4.92
N GLN A 34 9.95 24.97 4.56
CA GLN A 34 10.78 24.85 3.35
C GLN A 34 11.71 23.65 3.42
N ARG A 35 12.32 23.39 4.59
CA ARG A 35 13.14 22.18 4.81
C ARG A 35 12.29 20.91 4.66
N ALA A 36 11.06 20.91 5.14
CA ALA A 36 10.15 19.78 4.98
C ALA A 36 9.83 19.49 3.50
N LEU A 37 9.70 20.51 2.65
CA LEU A 37 9.46 20.35 1.21
C LEU A 37 10.56 19.57 0.49
N PHE A 38 11.80 19.56 1.01
CA PHE A 38 12.88 18.77 0.44
C PHE A 38 12.60 17.25 0.52
N LEU A 39 11.99 16.81 1.63
CA LEU A 39 11.71 15.39 1.89
C LEU A 39 10.28 14.98 1.50
N LEU A 40 9.34 15.92 1.54
CA LEU A 40 7.91 15.65 1.41
C LEU A 40 7.54 14.87 0.13
N PRO A 41 8.05 15.21 -1.08
CA PRO A 41 7.72 14.46 -2.29
C PRO A 41 8.19 13.00 -2.24
N ALA A 42 9.42 12.77 -1.76
CA ALA A 42 9.98 11.42 -1.64
C ALA A 42 9.22 10.59 -0.60
N LEU A 43 8.84 11.20 0.52
CA LEU A 43 8.05 10.56 1.57
C LEU A 43 6.66 10.15 1.06
N LEU A 44 5.95 11.07 0.42
CA LEU A 44 4.63 10.81 -0.16
C LEU A 44 4.71 9.66 -1.19
N PHE A 45 5.66 9.73 -2.11
CA PHE A 45 5.90 8.67 -3.07
C PHE A 45 6.17 7.32 -2.39
N THR A 46 7.04 7.29 -1.37
CA THR A 46 7.36 6.07 -0.61
C THR A 46 6.13 5.48 0.09
N ILE A 47 5.31 6.33 0.70
CA ILE A 47 4.05 5.90 1.33
C ILE A 47 3.14 5.23 0.29
N ALA A 48 2.98 5.87 -0.88
CA ALA A 48 2.07 5.39 -1.93
C ALA A 48 2.58 4.12 -2.63
N MET A 49 3.87 4.05 -2.94
CA MET A 49 4.44 3.00 -3.80
C MET A 49 5.07 1.83 -3.04
N VAL A 50 5.41 2.02 -1.76
CA VAL A 50 6.04 0.99 -0.94
C VAL A 50 5.12 0.62 0.20
N ILE A 51 4.82 1.57 1.08
CA ILE A 51 4.10 1.25 2.33
C ILE A 51 2.70 0.73 2.04
N PHE A 52 1.94 1.39 1.17
CA PHE A 52 0.59 0.96 0.81
C PHE A 52 0.53 -0.46 0.23
N PRO A 53 1.26 -0.81 -0.86
CA PRO A 53 1.19 -2.17 -1.42
C PRO A 53 1.76 -3.22 -0.46
N THR A 54 2.75 -2.89 0.37
CA THR A 54 3.26 -3.80 1.40
C THR A 54 2.17 -4.14 2.41
N LEU A 55 1.49 -3.14 2.98
CA LEU A 55 0.40 -3.36 3.94
C LEU A 55 -0.77 -4.09 3.30
N PHE A 56 -1.11 -3.77 2.05
CA PHE A 56 -2.16 -4.46 1.32
C PHE A 56 -1.80 -5.94 1.02
N GLY A 57 -0.54 -6.21 0.68
CA GLY A 57 -0.01 -7.56 0.51
C GLY A 57 -0.08 -8.36 1.82
N PHE A 58 0.30 -7.76 2.95
CA PHE A 58 0.12 -8.39 4.27
C PHE A 58 -1.35 -8.69 4.57
N TYR A 59 -2.27 -7.76 4.26
CA TYR A 59 -3.69 -8.01 4.40
C TYR A 59 -4.15 -9.20 3.54
N ILE A 60 -3.74 -9.27 2.27
CA ILE A 60 -4.05 -10.41 1.40
C ILE A 60 -3.48 -11.72 1.98
N ALA A 61 -2.25 -11.71 2.47
CA ALA A 61 -1.61 -12.91 3.03
C ALA A 61 -2.38 -13.49 4.23
N LEU A 62 -3.08 -12.65 4.99
CA LEU A 62 -3.91 -13.06 6.14
C LEU A 62 -5.34 -13.49 5.76
N THR A 63 -5.60 -13.64 4.47
CA THR A 63 -6.94 -13.80 3.94
C THR A 63 -6.96 -14.91 2.91
N ASP A 64 -7.96 -15.78 2.98
CA ASP A 64 -8.24 -16.75 1.93
C ASP A 64 -8.81 -15.98 0.73
N TRP A 65 -8.00 -15.91 -0.33
CA TRP A 65 -8.39 -15.21 -1.54
C TRP A 65 -7.96 -15.96 -2.78
N ASN A 66 -8.96 -16.49 -3.48
CA ASN A 66 -8.80 -17.02 -4.81
C ASN A 66 -9.35 -16.01 -5.85
N LEU A 67 -8.53 -15.60 -6.82
CA LEU A 67 -8.92 -14.65 -7.87
C LEU A 67 -10.07 -15.17 -8.74
N SER A 68 -10.23 -16.49 -8.87
CA SER A 68 -11.32 -17.12 -9.63
C SER A 68 -12.52 -17.51 -8.77
N SER A 69 -12.49 -17.23 -7.46
CA SER A 69 -13.59 -17.57 -6.57
C SER A 69 -14.76 -16.60 -6.75
N PHE A 70 -15.96 -17.17 -6.92
CA PHE A 70 -17.23 -16.42 -6.85
C PHE A 70 -17.56 -15.98 -5.41
N SER A 71 -16.98 -16.64 -4.40
CA SER A 71 -17.04 -16.17 -3.02
C SER A 71 -15.97 -15.10 -2.79
N GLY A 72 -16.36 -14.01 -2.13
CA GLY A 72 -15.43 -12.94 -1.81
C GLY A 72 -14.29 -13.39 -0.90
N ARG A 73 -13.27 -12.55 -0.82
CA ARG A 73 -12.11 -12.71 0.07
C ARG A 73 -12.54 -12.90 1.55
N LYS A 74 -12.00 -13.89 2.27
CA LYS A 74 -12.36 -14.20 3.67
C LYS A 74 -11.15 -14.22 4.60
N PHE A 75 -11.21 -13.47 5.71
CA PHE A 75 -10.11 -13.46 6.68
C PHE A 75 -9.95 -14.83 7.35
N ASN A 76 -8.79 -15.45 7.19
CA ASN A 76 -8.44 -16.76 7.75
C ASN A 76 -7.19 -16.69 8.65
N GLY A 77 -6.71 -15.49 8.98
CA GLY A 77 -5.59 -15.31 9.90
C GLY A 77 -4.29 -15.88 9.35
N LEU A 78 -3.66 -16.80 10.05
CA LEU A 78 -2.35 -17.36 9.69
C LEU A 78 -2.43 -18.69 8.93
N ASP A 79 -3.62 -19.16 8.57
CA ASP A 79 -3.81 -20.48 7.96
C ASP A 79 -2.99 -20.65 6.67
N ASN A 80 -2.91 -19.60 5.84
CA ASN A 80 -2.09 -19.59 4.63
C ASN A 80 -0.60 -19.83 4.92
N PHE A 81 -0.09 -19.27 6.02
CA PHE A 81 1.31 -19.45 6.44
C PHE A 81 1.56 -20.88 6.92
N TRP A 82 0.64 -21.44 7.73
CA TRP A 82 0.76 -22.82 8.20
C TRP A 82 0.69 -23.83 7.05
N GLN A 83 -0.22 -23.60 6.10
CA GLN A 83 -0.34 -24.43 4.89
C GLN A 83 0.95 -24.41 4.07
N MET A 84 1.49 -23.21 3.80
CA MET A 84 2.73 -23.03 3.05
C MET A 84 3.92 -23.67 3.79
N LEU A 85 4.03 -23.45 5.10
CA LEU A 85 5.07 -24.07 5.91
C LEU A 85 4.93 -25.59 5.98
N ALA A 86 3.75 -26.18 5.81
CA ALA A 86 3.55 -27.63 5.76
C ALA A 86 3.85 -28.23 4.38
N ASP A 87 3.93 -27.43 3.32
CA ASP A 87 4.12 -27.88 1.94
C ASP A 87 5.57 -28.34 1.68
N PRO A 88 5.80 -29.62 1.32
CA PRO A 88 7.13 -30.13 0.97
C PRO A 88 7.78 -29.39 -0.21
N TYR A 89 7.00 -28.96 -1.21
CA TYR A 89 7.53 -28.23 -2.36
C TYR A 89 8.05 -26.85 -1.95
N TYR A 90 7.31 -26.15 -1.10
CA TYR A 90 7.73 -24.85 -0.59
C TYR A 90 9.02 -24.95 0.23
N ARG A 91 9.11 -25.94 1.12
CA ARG A 91 10.33 -26.20 1.90
C ARG A 91 11.52 -26.53 1.00
N ASN A 92 11.32 -27.40 0.01
CA ASN A 92 12.38 -27.75 -0.93
C ASN A 92 12.88 -26.51 -1.69
N ALA A 93 11.97 -25.64 -2.15
CA ALA A 93 12.34 -24.40 -2.86
C ALA A 93 13.08 -23.38 -1.97
N LEU A 94 12.87 -23.38 -0.66
CA LEU A 94 13.59 -22.49 0.26
C LEU A 94 15.05 -22.88 0.47
N PHE A 95 15.40 -24.16 0.30
CA PHE A 95 16.73 -24.69 0.58
C PHE A 95 17.51 -25.16 -0.66
N ASN A 96 16.92 -25.04 -1.85
CA ASN A 96 17.57 -25.31 -3.14
C ASN A 96 18.31 -24.05 -3.63
#